data_AF-A0A950LER3-F1
#
_entry.id   AF-A0A950LER3-F1
#
_cell.length_a   1.000
_cell.length_b   1.000
_cell.length_c   1.000
_cell.angle_alpha   90.00
_cell.angle_beta   90.00
_cell.angle_gamma   90.00
#
_symmetry.space_group_name_H-M   'P 1'
#
loop_
_entity.id
_entity.type
_entity.pdbx_description
1 polymer ?
#
loop_
_entity_poly.entity_id
_entity_poly.type
_entity_poly.pdbx_seq_one_letter_code
_entity_poly.pdbx_strand_id
1 'polypeptide(L)' 'MNTPSPANLGEKTPITIVTGFLGAGKTTLIRHVLEHANGRRLALIINEFGDVGVDGEILRSCGIESCREENIVEL' A
#
# COMPACT_ATOMS: atom_id res chain seq x y z
N MET A 1 25.50 -2.82 -29.29
CA MET A 1 24.06 -2.66 -29.58
C MET A 1 23.39 -2.10 -28.33
N ASN A 2 23.35 -0.78 -28.19
CA ASN A 2 22.59 -0.12 -27.13
C ASN A 2 21.33 0.45 -27.77
N THR A 3 20.22 -0.25 -27.63
CA THR A 3 18.90 0.35 -27.83
C THR A 3 18.60 1.21 -26.60
N PRO A 4 18.37 2.52 -26.72
CA PRO A 4 17.76 3.26 -25.63
C PRO A 4 16.38 2.65 -25.34
N SER A 5 16.20 2.13 -24.13
CA SER A 5 14.88 1.76 -23.61
C SER A 5 13.99 3.02 -23.68
N PRO A 6 12.75 2.93 -24.18
CA PRO A 6 11.89 4.09 -24.23
C PRO A 6 11.59 4.48 -22.79
N ALA A 7 12.17 5.60 -22.33
CA ALA A 7 11.53 6.38 -21.29
C ALA A 7 10.19 6.84 -21.88
N ASN A 8 9.12 6.05 -21.67
CA ASN A 8 7.79 6.32 -22.17
C ASN A 8 7.21 7.53 -21.42
N LEU A 9 6.82 8.56 -22.16
CA LEU A 9 6.13 9.77 -21.69
C LEU A 9 4.67 9.48 -21.26
N GLY A 10 4.38 8.40 -20.53
CA GLY A 10 2.99 8.03 -20.26
C GLY A 10 2.71 6.72 -19.53
N GLU A 11 3.62 6.20 -18.71
CA GLU A 11 3.29 5.05 -17.85
C GLU A 11 2.41 5.50 -16.68
N LYS A 12 1.10 5.27 -16.80
CA LYS A 12 0.14 5.48 -15.71
C LYS A 12 0.48 4.54 -14.55
N THR A 13 0.50 5.07 -13.32
CA THR A 13 0.63 4.24 -12.12
C THR A 13 -0.56 3.27 -12.04
N PRO A 14 -0.34 1.96 -11.97
CA PRO A 14 -1.43 0.99 -11.85
C PRO A 14 -2.15 1.18 -10.51
N ILE A 15 -3.48 1.27 -10.57
CA ILE A 15 -4.34 1.42 -9.38
C ILE A 15 -5.13 0.13 -9.17
N THR A 16 -5.11 -0.38 -7.95
CA THR A 16 -5.92 -1.52 -7.52
C THR A 16 -6.86 -1.06 -6.41
N ILE A 17 -8.15 -1.38 -6.53
CA ILE A 17 -9.15 -1.09 -5.51
C ILE A 17 -9.48 -2.38 -4.78
N VAL A 18 -9.25 -2.38 -3.46
CA VAL A 18 -9.66 -3.48 -2.58
C VAL A 18 -10.96 -3.07 -1.88
N THR A 19 -12.02 -3.83 -2.10
CA THR A 19 -13.35 -3.59 -1.52
C THR A 19 -13.96 -4.88 -0.98
N GLY A 20 -14.98 -4.77 -0.13
CA GLY A 20 -15.67 -5.89 0.49
C GLY A 20 -16.33 -5.51 1.80
N PHE A 21 -17.27 -6.35 2.26
CA PHE A 21 -17.99 -6.17 3.52
C PHE A 21 -17.06 -6.09 4.74
N LEU A 22 -17.58 -5.63 5.88
CA LEU A 22 -16.87 -5.69 7.15
C LEU A 22 -16.53 -7.16 7.48
N GLY A 23 -15.29 -7.42 7.92
CA GLY A 23 -14.82 -8.78 8.17
C GLY A 23 -14.41 -9.59 6.93
N ALA A 24 -14.47 -9.04 5.71
CA ALA A 24 -14.05 -9.74 4.50
C ALA A 24 -12.54 -10.01 4.36
N GLY A 25 -11.73 -9.67 5.38
CA GLY A 25 -10.28 -9.91 5.38
C GLY A 25 -9.44 -8.91 4.57
N LYS A 26 -9.98 -7.71 4.28
CA LYS A 26 -9.28 -6.65 3.51
C LYS A 26 -7.91 -6.31 4.12
N THR A 27 -7.84 -6.03 5.41
CA THR A 27 -6.61 -5.71 6.13
C THR A 27 -5.60 -6.87 6.07
N THR A 28 -6.06 -8.11 6.19
CA THR A 28 -5.23 -9.32 6.05
C THR A 28 -4.61 -9.42 4.65
N LEU A 29 -5.40 -9.17 3.60
CA LEU A 29 -4.91 -9.16 2.21
C LEU A 29 -3.86 -8.07 2.00
N ILE A 30 -4.13 -6.84 2.46
CA ILE A 30 -3.22 -5.71 2.33
C ILE A 30 -1.89 -6.04 3.01
N ARG A 31 -1.92 -6.58 4.23
CA ARG A 31 -0.72 -7.02 4.95
C ARG A 31 0.06 -8.06 4.16
N HIS A 32 -0.61 -9.09 3.66
CA HIS A 32 0.04 -10.14 2.87
C HIS A 32 0.74 -9.57 1.62
N VAL A 33 0.10 -8.62 0.92
CA VAL A 33 0.68 -7.95 -0.25
C VAL A 33 1.91 -7.12 0.11
N LEU A 34 1.89 -6.40 1.24
CA LEU A 34 3.03 -5.61 1.70
C LEU A 34 4.23 -6.50 2.09
N GLU A 35 3.99 -7.60 2.80
CA GLU A 35 5.02 -8.58 3.19
C GLU A 35 5.66 -9.27 1.97
N HIS A 36 4.91 -9.44 0.87
CA HIS A 36 5.35 -10.12 -0.35
C HIS A 36 5.52 -9.16 -1.54
N ALA A 37 5.79 -7.87 -1.27
CA ALA A 37 5.93 -6.86 -2.31
C ALA A 37 7.14 -7.10 -3.23
N ASN A 38 8.10 -7.94 -2.84
CA ASN A 38 9.27 -8.34 -3.63
C ASN A 38 10.01 -7.14 -4.27
N GLY A 39 10.24 -6.08 -3.49
CA GLY A 39 10.92 -4.86 -3.93
C GLY A 39 10.06 -3.89 -4.76
N ARG A 40 8.76 -4.17 -4.96
CA ARG A 40 7.83 -3.22 -5.57
C ARG A 40 7.58 -2.04 -4.64
N ARG A 41 7.60 -0.83 -5.20
CA ARG A 41 7.17 0.38 -4.50
C ARG A 41 5.66 0.46 -4.55
N LEU A 42 5.01 0.39 -3.39
CA LEU A 42 3.56 0.45 -3.24
C LEU A 42 3.16 1.75 -2.55
N ALA A 43 2.10 2.38 -3.02
CA ALA A 43 1.40 3.45 -2.32
C ALA A 43 0.03 2.91 -1.90
N LEU A 44 -0.32 3.08 -0.63
CA LEU A 44 -1.56 2.58 -0.07
C LEU A 44 -2.40 3.76 0.42
N ILE A 45 -3.66 3.79 0.00
CA ILE A 45 -4.66 4.75 0.47
C ILE A 45 -5.71 3.93 1.18
N ILE A 46 -5.88 4.19 2.48
CA ILE A 46 -6.85 3.50 3.31
C ILE A 46 -7.85 4.53 3.76
N ASN A 47 -9.12 4.17 3.62
CA ASN A 47 -10.18 4.95 4.21
C ASN A 47 -10.50 4.36 5.58
N GLU A 48 -10.34 5.17 6.62
CA GLU A 48 -10.61 4.79 8.00
C GLU A 48 -11.86 5.53 8.50
N PHE A 49 -12.76 4.82 9.21
CA PHE A 49 -13.97 5.41 9.79
C PHE A 49 -14.07 5.02 11.27
N GLY A 50 -14.11 6.01 12.17
CA GLY A 50 -14.24 5.85 13.62
C GLY A 50 -13.12 6.56 14.41
N ASP A 51 -13.34 6.85 15.69
CA ASP A 51 -12.40 7.60 16.55
C ASP A 51 -11.11 6.83 16.90
N VAL A 52 -11.09 5.51 16.71
CA VAL A 52 -9.92 4.67 17.01
C VAL A 52 -9.38 4.12 15.70
N GLY A 53 -8.22 4.63 15.30
CA GLY A 53 -7.58 4.26 14.04
C GLY A 53 -6.89 2.91 14.05
N VAL A 54 -7.69 1.85 13.98
CA VAL A 54 -7.22 0.47 14.11
C VAL A 54 -6.39 0.04 12.89
N ASP A 55 -6.75 0.47 11.68
CA ASP A 55 -6.07 0.02 10.46
C ASP A 55 -4.67 0.65 10.34
N GLY A 56 -4.52 1.93 10.71
CA GLY A 56 -3.22 2.60 10.77
C GLY A 56 -2.26 1.97 11.78
N GLU A 57 -2.72 1.65 12.99
CA GLU A 57 -1.90 1.08 14.06
C GLU A 57 -1.50 -0.39 13.76
N ILE A 58 -2.41 -1.18 13.18
CA ILE A 58 -2.10 -2.54 12.72
C ILE A 58 -0.96 -2.52 11.70
N LEU A 59 -0.98 -1.59 10.75
CA LEU A 59 0.07 -1.52 9.74
C LEU A 59 1.40 -0.99 10.30
N ARG A 60 1.37 -0.03 11.24
CA ARG A 60 2.57 0.47 11.95
C ARG A 60 3.23 -0.62 12.80
N SER A 61 2.43 -1.45 13.48
CA SER A 61 2.95 -2.52 14.35
C SER A 61 3.59 -3.70 13.60
N CYS A 62 3.36 -3.82 12.28
CA CYS A 62 3.80 -4.97 11.48
C CYS A 62 5.29 -4.99 11.10
N GLY A 63 6.11 -4.03 11.55
CA GLY A 63 7.58 -4.13 11.43
C GLY A 63 8.10 -4.16 10.00
N ILE A 64 7.32 -3.67 9.03
CA ILE A 64 7.76 -3.51 7.65
C ILE A 64 8.76 -2.36 7.65
N GLU A 65 10.05 -2.66 7.43
CA GLU A 65 11.15 -1.67 7.48
C GLU A 65 10.91 -0.47 6.53
N SER A 66 10.11 -0.68 5.48
CA SER A 66 9.70 0.32 4.50
C SER A 66 8.50 1.19 4.91
N CYS A 67 7.83 0.93 6.03
CA CYS A 67 6.69 1.70 6.55
C CYS A 67 7.10 2.53 7.77
N ARG A 68 8.12 3.40 7.63
CA ARG A 68 8.45 4.37 8.68
C ARG A 68 7.30 5.36 8.87
N GLU A 69 7.09 5.81 10.11
CA GLU A 69 6.02 6.78 10.45
C GLU A 69 6.06 8.04 9.59
N GLU A 70 7.26 8.48 9.18
CA GLU A 70 7.46 9.62 8.29
C GLU A 70 6.81 9.48 6.89
N ASN A 71 6.48 8.26 6.47
CA ASN A 71 5.83 7.98 5.18
C ASN A 71 4.30 7.83 5.30
N ILE A 72 3.75 8.05 6.49
CA ILE A 72 2.31 7.98 6.76
C ILE A 72 1.75 9.41 6.71
N VAL A 73 0.76 9.62 5.84
CA VAL A 73 0.06 10.90 5.70
C VAL A 73 -1.40 10.66 6.00
N GLU A 74 -1.94 11.39 6.97
CA GLU A 74 -3.37 11.44 7.27
C GLU A 74 -3.99 12.58 6.44
N LEU A 75 -5.13 12.30 5.80
CA LEU A 75 -5.84 13.21 4.89
C LEU A 75 -7.07 13.81 5.55
#